data_AF-A0A955PSQ9-F1
#
_entry.id   AF-A0A955PSQ9-F1
#
_cell.length_a   1.000
_cell.length_b   1.000
_cell.length_c   1.000
_cell.angle_alpha   90.00
_cell.angle_beta   90.00
_cell.angle_gamma   90.00
#
_symmetry.space_group_name_H-M   'P 1'
#
loop_
_entity.id
_entity.type
_entity.pdbx_description
1 polymer ?
#
loop_
_entity_poly.entity_id
_entity_poly.type
_entity_poly.pdbx_seq_one_letter_code
_entity_poly.pdbx_strand_id
1 'polypeptide(L)'
;MPKNSASKPKKPYLEFPLTPHPRGQWCKKIRGKLHYFGSWSDPQGALKEYLLIQDDLQGDRNPKFPDSLRFPDSYPVQDLCNLYLESQKRLVD
;
A
#
# COMPACT_ATOMS: atom_id res chain seq x y z
N MET A 1 -16.52 13.75 13.95
CA MET A 1 -15.05 13.70 13.78
C MET A 1 -14.63 14.86 12.88
N PRO A 2 -13.76 15.78 13.33
CA PRO A 2 -13.40 16.94 12.53
C PRO A 2 -12.61 16.47 11.30
N LYS A 3 -13.04 16.91 10.11
CA LYS A 3 -12.36 16.63 8.84
C LYS A 3 -11.11 17.50 8.79
N ASN A 4 -9.97 16.95 9.18
CA ASN A 4 -8.69 17.63 9.12
C ASN A 4 -8.25 17.72 7.64
N SER A 5 -8.67 18.77 6.95
CA SER A 5 -8.22 19.05 5.58
C SER A 5 -6.81 19.65 5.64
N ALA A 6 -5.83 18.84 6.01
CA ALA A 6 -4.43 19.21 5.84
C ALA A 6 -4.23 19.56 4.35
N SER A 7 -3.79 20.79 4.08
CA SER A 7 -3.52 21.26 2.72
C SER A 7 -2.53 20.31 2.04
N LYS A 8 -2.84 19.86 0.82
CA LYS A 8 -1.98 18.92 0.08
C LYS A 8 -0.54 19.44 0.05
N PRO A 9 0.45 18.65 0.52
CA PRO A 9 1.84 19.05 0.47
C PRO A 9 2.27 19.14 -0.99
N LYS A 10 3.19 20.06 -1.29
CA LYS A 10 3.91 20.02 -2.56
C LYS A 10 4.84 18.81 -2.57
N LYS A 11 5.13 18.30 -3.77
CA LYS A 11 6.15 17.25 -3.92
C LYS A 11 7.49 17.75 -3.35
N PRO A 12 8.30 16.89 -2.71
CA PRO A 12 9.61 17.28 -2.17
C PRO A 12 10.56 17.82 -3.25
N TYR A 13 10.48 17.27 -4.46
CA TYR A 13 11.24 17.70 -5.64
C TYR A 13 10.46 17.42 -6.93
N LEU A 14 10.88 18.03 -8.04
CA LEU A 14 10.14 18.03 -9.32
C LEU A 14 9.88 16.61 -9.86
N GLU A 15 10.91 15.76 -9.84
CA GLU A 15 10.88 14.39 -10.36
C GLU A 15 10.31 13.36 -9.39
N PHE A 16 9.73 13.79 -8.26
CA PHE A 16 9.20 12.86 -7.28
C PHE A 16 8.07 12.01 -7.91
N PRO A 17 8.20 10.67 -7.92
CA PRO A 17 7.35 9.81 -8.73
C PRO A 17 5.92 9.73 -8.20
N LEU A 18 5.72 9.96 -6.91
CA LEU A 18 4.42 9.86 -6.23
C LEU A 18 3.67 11.21 -6.21
N THR A 19 2.36 11.13 -6.08
CA THR A 19 1.45 12.28 -5.98
C THR A 19 0.75 12.30 -4.62
N PRO A 20 0.48 13.48 -4.03
CA PRO A 20 -0.20 13.57 -2.74
C PRO A 20 -1.71 13.36 -2.89
N HIS A 21 -2.26 12.33 -2.24
CA HIS A 21 -3.70 12.06 -2.18
C HIS A 21 -4.35 12.79 -0.99
N PRO A 22 -5.54 13.43 -1.14
CA PRO A 22 -6.19 14.20 -0.07
C PRO A 22 -6.38 13.50 1.29
N ARG A 23 -6.28 12.17 1.32
CA ARG A 23 -6.37 11.33 2.53
C ARG A 23 -5.09 11.36 3.40
N GLY A 24 -4.07 12.14 3.03
CA GLY A 24 -2.83 12.25 3.81
C GLY A 24 -1.74 11.25 3.44
N GLN A 25 -1.83 10.64 2.25
CA GLN A 25 -0.91 9.58 1.79
C GLN A 25 -0.31 9.93 0.44
N TRP A 26 0.87 9.39 0.13
CA TRP A 26 1.40 9.44 -1.22
C TRP A 26 0.78 8.33 -2.07
N CYS A 27 0.63 8.55 -3.37
CA CYS A 27 0.05 7.55 -4.26
C CYS A 27 0.65 7.58 -5.66
N LYS A 28 0.51 6.46 -6.39
CA LYS A 28 0.84 6.34 -7.82
C LYS A 28 -0.28 5.59 -8.53
N LYS A 29 -0.67 6.07 -9.71
CA LYS A 29 -1.53 5.31 -10.61
C LYS A 29 -0.66 4.36 -11.44
N ILE A 30 -0.91 3.05 -11.31
CA ILE A 30 -0.19 1.98 -12.01
C ILE A 30 -1.24 1.04 -12.59
N ARG A 31 -1.16 0.73 -13.89
CA ARG A 31 -2.10 -0.15 -14.61
C ARG A 31 -3.59 0.16 -14.34
N GLY A 32 -3.94 1.45 -14.31
CA GLY A 32 -5.31 1.90 -14.07
C GLY A 32 -5.77 1.90 -12.61
N LYS A 33 -5.01 1.30 -11.69
CA LYS A 33 -5.31 1.26 -10.25
C LYS A 33 -4.48 2.30 -9.49
N LEU A 34 -5.03 2.83 -8.40
CA LEU A 34 -4.34 3.78 -7.52
C LEU A 34 -3.72 3.02 -6.34
N HIS A 35 -2.41 3.06 -6.24
CA HIS A 35 -1.65 2.46 -5.13
C HIS A 35 -1.22 3.56 -4.17
N TYR A 36 -1.31 3.29 -2.88
CA TYR A 36 -0.97 4.22 -1.81
C TYR A 36 0.34 3.79 -1.14
N PHE A 37 1.14 4.76 -0.73
CA PHE A 37 2.48 4.59 -0.17
C PHE A 37 2.67 5.59 0.95
N GLY A 38 2.97 5.11 2.16
CA GLY A 38 3.27 5.93 3.34
C GLY A 38 2.34 7.12 3.64
N SER A 39 2.74 7.91 4.63
CA SER A 39 2.09 9.18 5.01
C SER A 39 2.78 10.36 4.33
N TRP A 40 2.07 11.49 4.17
CA TRP A 40 2.67 12.77 3.77
C TRP A 40 3.85 13.20 4.64
N SER A 41 3.85 12.83 5.91
CA SER A 41 4.90 13.17 6.88
C SER A 41 6.24 12.49 6.60
N ASP A 42 6.25 11.39 5.85
CA ASP A 42 7.47 10.66 5.49
C ASP A 42 7.51 10.35 3.98
N PRO A 43 7.86 11.35 3.14
CA PRO A 43 7.97 11.16 1.69
C PRO A 43 9.05 10.15 1.30
N GLN A 44 10.11 10.03 2.12
CA GLN A 44 11.23 9.13 1.82
C GLN A 44 10.86 7.68 2.09
N GLY A 45 10.16 7.41 3.20
CA GLY A 45 9.56 6.11 3.47
C GLY A 45 8.62 5.68 2.33
N ALA A 46 7.70 6.56 1.93
CA ALA A 46 6.79 6.28 0.82
C ALA A 46 7.51 5.99 -0.51
N LEU A 47 8.61 6.71 -0.80
CA LEU A 47 9.44 6.45 -1.98
C LEU A 47 10.10 5.06 -1.90
N LYS A 48 10.62 4.68 -0.73
CA LYS A 48 11.23 3.36 -0.52
C LYS A 48 10.20 2.24 -0.74
N GLU A 49 8.99 2.38 -0.20
CA GLU A 49 7.89 1.44 -0.43
C GLU A 49 7.58 1.29 -1.92
N TYR A 50 7.47 2.41 -2.63
CA TYR A 50 7.22 2.42 -4.06
C TYR A 50 8.31 1.69 -4.83
N LEU A 51 9.58 1.99 -4.58
CA LEU A 51 10.71 1.35 -5.28
C LEU A 51 10.76 -0.17 -5.05
N LEU A 52 10.36 -0.65 -3.86
CA LEU A 52 10.33 -2.08 -3.55
C LEU A 52 9.32 -2.85 -4.39
N ILE A 53 8.16 -2.26 -4.66
CA ILE A 53 7.07 -2.95 -5.38
C ILE A 53 6.84 -2.44 -6.80
N GLN A 54 7.57 -1.40 -7.24
CA GLN A 54 7.38 -0.81 -8.57
C GLN A 54 7.56 -1.86 -9.67
N ASP A 55 8.59 -2.69 -9.61
CA ASP A 55 8.88 -3.69 -10.64
C ASP A 55 7.76 -4.74 -10.72
N ASP A 56 7.33 -5.26 -9.57
CA ASP A 56 6.21 -6.22 -9.48
C ASP A 56 4.87 -5.62 -9.95
N LEU A 57 4.62 -4.34 -9.65
CA LEU A 57 3.39 -3.64 -10.06
C LEU A 57 3.37 -3.28 -11.56
N GLN A 58 4.54 -3.07 -12.16
CA GLN A 58 4.67 -2.83 -13.61
C GLN A 58 4.59 -4.14 -14.38
N GLY A 59 5.15 -5.22 -13.81
CA GLY A 59 5.00 -6.58 -14.32
C GLY A 59 3.54 -7.07 -14.22
N ASP A 60 3.21 -8.11 -14.98
CA ASP A 60 1.93 -8.83 -14.81
C ASP A 60 1.96 -9.81 -13.62
N ARG A 61 2.77 -9.50 -12.61
CA ARG A 61 2.88 -10.30 -11.39
C ARG A 61 1.91 -9.74 -10.38
N ASN A 62 1.18 -10.62 -9.71
CA ASN A 62 0.37 -10.21 -8.57
C ASN A 62 1.33 -9.63 -7.52
N PRO A 63 1.17 -8.37 -7.08
CA PRO A 63 2.13 -7.74 -6.17
C PRO A 63 2.21 -8.57 -4.90
N LYS A 64 3.37 -9.21 -4.70
CA LYS A 64 3.71 -9.77 -3.41
C LYS A 64 4.06 -8.57 -2.55
N PHE A 65 3.11 -8.08 -1.77
CA PHE A 65 3.44 -7.08 -0.75
C PHE A 65 4.54 -7.68 0.11
N PRO A 66 5.77 -7.13 0.11
CA PRO A 66 6.84 -7.64 0.96
C PRO A 66 6.37 -7.60 2.41
N ASP A 67 6.85 -8.54 3.25
CA ASP A 67 6.49 -8.59 4.67
C ASP A 67 6.75 -7.26 5.40
N SER A 68 7.69 -6.45 4.90
CA SER A 68 7.98 -5.10 5.40
C SER A 68 6.89 -4.05 5.13
N LEU A 69 5.93 -4.31 4.23
CA LEU A 69 4.73 -3.50 4.00
C LEU A 69 3.49 -4.03 4.73
N ARG A 70 3.56 -5.24 5.31
CA ARG A 70 2.54 -5.67 6.25
C ARG A 70 2.73 -4.83 7.51
N PHE A 71 1.67 -4.19 8.00
CA PHE A 71 1.69 -3.77 9.40
C PHE A 71 1.98 -5.02 10.24
N PRO A 72 2.73 -4.92 11.36
CA PRO A 72 3.17 -6.09 12.13
C PRO A 72 2.05 -7.06 12.56
N ASP A 73 0.78 -6.68 12.44
CA ASP A 73 -0.39 -7.54 12.69
C ASP A 73 -1.46 -7.47 11.59
N SER A 74 -1.14 -7.01 10.37
CA SER A 74 -2.10 -6.87 9.27
C SER A 74 -1.97 -8.00 8.25
N TYR A 75 -2.93 -8.91 8.27
CA TYR A 75 -3.13 -9.89 7.20
C TYR A 75 -4.11 -9.34 6.15
N PRO A 76 -3.82 -9.49 4.84
CA PRO A 76 -4.81 -9.31 3.79
C PRO A 76 -6.08 -10.10 4.13
N VAL A 77 -7.26 -9.54 3.84
CA VAL A 77 -8.55 -10.24 4.05
C VAL A 77 -8.55 -11.60 3.34
N GLN A 78 -7.88 -11.69 2.18
CA GLN A 78 -7.70 -12.95 1.47
C GLN A 78 -6.96 -14.00 2.31
N ASP A 79 -5.85 -13.62 2.96
CA ASP A 79 -5.06 -14.53 3.80
C ASP A 79 -5.89 -14.99 5.01
N LEU A 80 -6.67 -14.08 5.62
CA LEU A 80 -7.58 -14.42 6.72
C LEU A 80 -8.69 -15.38 6.27
N CYS A 81 -9.31 -15.12 5.12
CA CYS A 81 -10.33 -16.01 4.56
C CYS A 81 -9.74 -17.41 4.27
N ASN A 82 -8.53 -17.47 3.71
CA ASN A 82 -7.87 -18.73 3.44
C ASN A 82 -7.54 -19.49 4.73
N LEU A 83 -6.98 -18.82 5.73
CA LEU A 83 -6.72 -19.38 7.07
C LEU A 83 -7.98 -19.95 7.72
N TYR A 84 -9.10 -19.24 7.62
CA TYR A 84 -10.38 -19.72 8.14
C TYR A 84 -10.87 -20.97 7.41
N LEU A 85 -10.86 -20.96 6.08
CA LEU A 85 -11.28 -22.11 5.28
C LEU A 85 -10.43 -23.35 5.55
N GLU A 86 -9.12 -23.18 5.71
CA GLU A 86 -8.20 -24.26 6.11
C GLU A 86 -8.51 -24.79 7.51
N SER A 87 -8.82 -23.90 8.46
CA SER A 87 -9.26 -24.30 9.80
C SER A 87 -10.55 -25.10 9.77
N GLN A 88 -11.52 -24.72 8.94
CA GLN A 88 -12.79 -25.44 8.82
C GLN A 88 -12.59 -26.83 8.21
N LYS A 89 -11.75 -26.95 7.17
CA LYS A 89 -11.42 -28.26 6.57
C LYS A 89 -10.81 -29.22 7.59
N ARG A 90 -9.88 -28.75 8.44
CA ARG A 90 -9.26 -29.56 9.51
C ARG A 90 -10.23 -30.05 10.60
N LEU A 91 -11.42 -29.46 10.71
CA LEU A 91 -12.45 -29.90 11.66
C LEU A 91 -13.42 -30.93 11.08
N VAL A 92 -13.37 -31.13 9.76
CA VAL A 92 -14.30 -32.00 9.02
C VAL A 92 -13.59 -33.28 8.53
N ASP A 93 -12.26 -33.28 8.45
CA ASP A 93 -11.39 -34.48 8.44
C ASP A 93 -11.24 -35.06 9.84
#